data_AF-W3XD11-F1
#
_entry.id   AF-W3XD11-F1
#
_cell.length_a   1.000
_cell.length_b   1.000
_cell.length_c   1.000
_cell.angle_alpha   90.00
_cell.angle_beta   90.00
_cell.angle_gamma   90.00
#
_symmetry.space_group_name_H-M   'P 1'
#
loop_
_entity.id
_entity.type
_entity.pdbx_description
1 polymer ?
#
loop_
_entity_poly.entity_id
_entity_poly.type
_entity_poly.pdbx_seq_one_letter_code
_entity_poly.pdbx_strand_id
1 'polypeptide(L)'
;MRPLTPLTLAIVHPINISVAIELSHPLSQGSVHITSATDEHTDTNEGVSVDPHYLVNSLDLKILARQVRFTKDAITRAEPIVRHLKSYYQETVPTIILASAP
;
A
#
# COMPACT_ATOMS: atom_id res chain seq x y z
N MET A 1 27.81 8.02 46.09
CA MET A 1 26.45 7.99 45.50
C MET A 1 26.56 8.47 44.06
N ARG A 2 26.33 7.61 43.06
CA ARG A 2 26.24 8.01 41.64
C ARG A 2 24.75 8.14 41.28
N PRO A 3 24.31 9.21 40.61
CA PRO A 3 22.92 9.34 40.20
C PRO A 3 22.61 8.38 39.04
N LEU A 4 21.49 7.68 39.13
CA LEU A 4 20.91 6.89 38.05
C LEU A 4 20.30 7.85 37.02
N THR A 5 20.75 7.81 35.77
CA THR A 5 20.11 8.54 34.67
C THR A 5 18.80 7.84 34.26
N PRO A 6 17.70 8.58 34.04
CA PRO A 6 16.44 7.97 33.63
C PRO A 6 16.55 7.51 32.17
N LEU A 7 16.27 6.23 31.93
CA LEU A 7 16.10 5.66 30.60
C LEU A 7 14.87 6.30 29.95
N THR A 8 15.08 7.23 29.03
CA THR A 8 14.00 7.78 28.19
C THR A 8 13.49 6.67 27.27
N LEU A 9 12.35 6.08 27.64
CA LEU A 9 11.60 5.15 26.81
C LEU A 9 11.01 5.93 25.61
N ALA A 10 11.72 5.93 24.48
CA ALA A 10 11.17 6.46 23.23
C ALA A 10 10.20 5.43 22.64
N ILE A 11 8.89 5.65 22.80
CA ILE A 11 7.85 4.90 22.09
C ILE A 11 7.89 5.33 20.62
N VAL A 12 8.60 4.57 19.79
CA VAL A 12 8.61 4.77 18.34
C VAL A 12 7.29 4.25 17.78
N HIS A 13 6.39 5.17 17.41
CA HIS A 13 5.14 4.81 16.72
C HIS A 13 5.47 4.31 15.31
N PRO A 14 4.98 3.13 14.89
CA PRO A 14 5.23 2.63 13.55
C PRO A 14 4.49 3.52 12.52
N ILE A 15 5.26 4.13 11.62
CA ILE A 15 4.72 4.86 10.47
C ILE A 15 4.43 3.83 9.38
N ASN A 16 3.17 3.75 8.94
CA ASN A 16 2.75 2.92 7.81
C ASN A 16 2.62 3.79 6.56
N ILE A 17 3.17 3.32 5.45
CA ILE A 17 3.12 4.01 4.15
C ILE A 17 2.42 3.09 3.16
N SER A 18 1.38 3.60 2.50
CA SER A 18 0.68 2.92 1.42
C SER A 18 0.79 3.75 0.15
N VAL A 19 1.01 3.08 -0.98
CA VAL A 19 1.08 3.72 -2.29
C VAL A 19 0.04 3.12 -3.20
N ALA A 20 -0.92 3.96 -3.60
CA ALA A 20 -1.92 3.62 -4.58
C ALA A 20 -1.33 3.75 -5.99
N ILE A 21 -1.64 2.79 -6.85
CA ILE A 21 -1.22 2.78 -8.25
C ILE A 21 -2.47 2.58 -9.10
N GLU A 22 -2.66 3.47 -10.06
CA GLU A 22 -3.82 3.52 -10.93
C GLU A 22 -3.39 3.60 -12.40
N LEU A 23 -4.16 2.97 -13.27
CA LEU A 23 -4.05 3.16 -14.72
C LEU A 23 -4.86 4.39 -15.10
N SER A 24 -4.21 5.46 -15.57
CA SER A 24 -4.91 6.68 -15.99
C SER A 24 -5.79 6.48 -17.23
N HIS A 25 -5.49 5.47 -18.04
CA HIS A 25 -6.19 5.18 -19.28
C HIS A 25 -6.31 3.65 -19.46
N PRO A 26 -7.14 2.96 -18.65
CA PRO A 26 -7.33 1.53 -18.76
C PRO A 26 -8.03 1.20 -20.09
N LEU A 27 -7.65 0.10 -20.72
CA LEU A 27 -8.28 -0.40 -21.94
C LEU A 27 -9.46 -1.32 -21.65
N SER A 28 -9.54 -1.88 -20.45
CA SER A 28 -10.68 -2.64 -19.96
C SER A 28 -11.89 -1.71 -19.82
N GLN A 29 -13.03 -2.14 -20.34
CA GLN A 29 -14.28 -1.39 -20.33
C GLN A 29 -15.32 -2.14 -19.51
N GLY A 30 -15.87 -1.48 -18.50
CA GLY A 30 -17.00 -1.99 -17.74
C GLY A 30 -18.34 -1.71 -18.41
N SER A 31 -19.40 -2.28 -17.85
CA SER A 31 -20.77 -2.02 -18.25
C SER A 31 -21.69 -1.85 -17.04
N VAL A 32 -22.81 -1.17 -17.27
CA VAL A 32 -23.87 -0.96 -16.30
C VAL A 32 -25.19 -1.23 -16.99
N HIS A 33 -26.02 -2.09 -16.41
CA HIS A 33 -27.30 -2.50 -16.98
C HIS A 33 -28.41 -2.32 -15.95
N ILE A 34 -29.56 -1.80 -16.39
CA ILE A 34 -30.78 -1.79 -15.59
C ILE A 34 -31.36 -3.22 -15.60
N THR A 35 -31.53 -3.82 -14.43
CA THR A 35 -32.13 -5.14 -14.25
C THR A 35 -33.59 -5.06 -13.81
N SER A 36 -34.01 -3.95 -13.18
CA SER A 36 -35.41 -3.66 -12.84
C SER A 36 -35.66 -2.15 -12.86
N ALA A 37 -36.84 -1.74 -13.33
CA ALA A 37 -37.26 -0.35 -13.41
C ALA A 37 -38.53 -0.07 -12.58
N THR A 38 -38.75 -0.84 -11.50
CA THR A 38 -39.88 -0.65 -10.61
C THR A 38 -39.71 0.59 -9.74
N ASP A 39 -40.83 1.24 -9.38
CA ASP A 39 -40.84 2.48 -8.57
C ASP A 39 -40.15 2.31 -7.19
N GLU A 40 -40.12 1.09 -6.67
CA GLU A 40 -39.46 0.73 -5.41
C GLU A 40 -37.94 0.95 -5.46
N HIS A 41 -37.34 0.97 -6.65
CA HIS A 41 -35.89 1.08 -6.83
C HIS A 41 -35.42 2.47 -7.30
N THR A 42 -36.33 3.41 -7.57
CA THR A 42 -36.01 4.70 -8.22
C THR A 42 -34.94 5.54 -7.50
N ASP A 43 -34.87 5.46 -6.17
CA ASP A 43 -33.88 6.18 -5.35
C ASP A 43 -32.82 5.27 -4.71
N THR A 44 -32.67 4.04 -5.23
CA THR A 44 -31.76 3.03 -4.69
C THR A 44 -30.77 2.55 -5.74
N ASN A 45 -29.72 1.83 -5.29
CA ASN A 45 -28.82 1.12 -6.20
C ASN A 45 -29.34 -0.30 -6.56
N GLU A 46 -30.54 -0.65 -6.11
CA GLU A 46 -31.19 -1.90 -6.49
C GLU A 46 -31.75 -1.78 -7.92
N GLY A 47 -31.94 -2.90 -8.61
CA GLY A 47 -32.37 -2.87 -10.02
C GLY A 47 -31.29 -2.43 -11.02
N VAL A 48 -30.02 -2.35 -10.61
CA VAL A 48 -28.87 -2.11 -11.49
C VAL A 48 -27.82 -3.21 -11.29
N SER A 49 -27.25 -3.69 -12.40
CA SER A 49 -26.09 -4.57 -12.42
C SER A 49 -24.87 -3.79 -12.92
N VAL A 50 -23.81 -3.77 -12.12
CA VAL A 50 -22.53 -3.13 -12.47
C VAL A 50 -21.49 -4.22 -12.66
N ASP A 51 -20.91 -4.29 -13.87
CA ASP A 51 -19.77 -5.15 -14.15
C ASP A 51 -18.58 -4.29 -14.58
N PRO A 52 -17.62 -4.01 -13.68
CA PRO A 52 -16.50 -3.14 -14.00
C PRO A 52 -15.50 -3.76 -14.99
N HIS A 53 -15.53 -5.09 -15.21
CA HIS A 53 -14.60 -5.79 -16.10
C HIS A 53 -13.12 -5.41 -15.88
N TYR A 54 -12.70 -5.18 -14.64
CA TYR A 54 -11.34 -4.74 -14.35
C TYR A 54 -10.31 -5.77 -14.82
N LEU A 55 -9.24 -5.28 -15.45
CA LEU A 55 -8.08 -6.07 -15.86
C LEU A 55 -8.38 -7.19 -16.88
N VAL A 56 -9.53 -7.14 -17.55
CA VAL A 56 -9.87 -8.07 -18.64
C VAL A 56 -8.90 -7.91 -19.81
N ASN A 57 -8.44 -6.69 -20.09
CA ASN A 57 -7.39 -6.46 -21.07
C ASN A 57 -6.01 -6.78 -20.48
N SER A 58 -5.31 -7.75 -21.08
CA SER A 58 -3.97 -8.17 -20.61
C SER A 58 -2.92 -7.06 -20.60
N LEU A 59 -3.10 -5.99 -21.40
CA LEU A 59 -2.18 -4.85 -21.42
C LEU A 59 -2.29 -4.02 -20.14
N ASP A 60 -3.50 -3.86 -19.59
CA ASP A 60 -3.73 -3.16 -18.33
C ASP A 60 -2.95 -3.82 -17.20
N LEU A 61 -3.03 -5.16 -17.12
CA LEU A 61 -2.30 -5.94 -16.12
C LEU A 61 -0.77 -5.79 -16.27
N LYS A 62 -0.27 -5.78 -17.50
CA LYS A 62 1.17 -5.61 -17.78
C LYS A 62 1.68 -4.21 -17.38
N ILE A 63 0.91 -3.17 -17.69
CA ILE A 63 1.25 -1.79 -17.32
C ILE A 63 1.23 -1.65 -15.80
N LEU A 64 0.18 -2.14 -15.15
CA LEU A 64 0.06 -2.07 -13.70
C LEU A 64 1.23 -2.82 -13.01
N ALA A 65 1.57 -4.02 -13.48
CA ALA A 65 2.71 -4.77 -12.96
C ALA A 65 4.05 -4.02 -13.14
N ARG A 66 4.24 -3.35 -14.28
CA ARG A 66 5.42 -2.51 -14.51
C ARG A 66 5.47 -1.32 -13.55
N GLN A 67 4.35 -0.64 -13.34
CA GLN A 67 4.25 0.48 -12.41
C GLN A 67 4.52 0.03 -10.97
N VAL A 68 3.98 -1.11 -10.53
CA VAL A 68 4.26 -1.68 -9.20
C VAL A 68 5.76 -1.91 -9.00
N ARG A 69 6.45 -2.51 -9.97
CA ARG A 69 7.90 -2.74 -9.91
C ARG A 69 8.68 -1.42 -9.87
N PHE A 70 8.34 -0.50 -10.76
CA PHE A 70 8.97 0.83 -10.78
C PHE A 70 8.78 1.58 -9.46
N THR A 71 7.56 1.62 -8.94
CA THR A 71 7.21 2.29 -7.70
C THR A 71 7.93 1.65 -6.51
N LYS A 72 8.03 0.33 -6.44
CA LYS A 72 8.84 -0.38 -5.44
C LYS A 72 10.31 0.08 -5.51
N ASP A 73 10.90 0.09 -6.70
CA ASP A 73 12.31 0.47 -6.88
C ASP A 73 12.54 1.96 -6.61
N ALA A 74 11.55 2.82 -6.87
CA ALA A 74 11.62 4.25 -6.57
C ALA A 74 11.53 4.49 -5.05
N ILE A 75 10.55 3.90 -4.38
CA ILE A 75 10.31 4.08 -2.94
C ILE A 75 11.48 3.57 -2.10
N THR A 76 12.08 2.43 -2.49
CA THR A 76 13.23 1.85 -1.76
C THR A 76 14.50 2.70 -1.85
N ARG A 77 14.56 3.69 -2.74
CA ARG A 77 15.70 4.62 -2.91
C ARG A 77 15.36 6.07 -2.60
N ALA A 78 14.09 6.37 -2.32
CA ALA A 78 13.63 7.72 -2.08
C ALA A 78 13.89 8.14 -0.62
N GLU A 79 14.88 9.00 -0.42
CA GLU A 79 15.01 9.73 0.84
C GLU A 79 13.91 10.81 0.96
N PRO A 80 13.29 11.00 2.15
CA PRO A 80 13.59 10.35 3.43
C PRO A 80 12.77 9.07 3.69
N ILE A 81 11.86 8.70 2.78
CA ILE A 81 10.89 7.60 2.96
C ILE A 81 11.59 6.28 3.30
N VAL A 82 12.73 6.00 2.67
CA VAL A 82 13.54 4.80 2.91
C VAL A 82 13.90 4.58 4.38
N ARG A 83 14.04 5.63 5.19
CA ARG A 83 14.35 5.54 6.64
C ARG A 83 13.23 4.90 7.46
N HIS A 84 12.00 4.97 6.96
CA HIS A 84 10.83 4.41 7.61
C HIS A 84 10.43 3.03 7.07
N LEU A 85 11.05 2.59 5.97
CA LEU A 85 10.81 1.27 5.41
C LEU A 85 11.58 0.22 6.21
N LYS A 86 10.87 -0.71 6.84
CA LYS A 86 11.52 -1.90 7.40
C LYS A 86 12.05 -2.76 6.26
N SER A 87 13.31 -3.18 6.35
CA SER A 87 13.84 -4.18 5.44
C SER A 87 13.13 -5.51 5.68
N TYR A 88 12.26 -5.93 4.75
CA TYR A 88 11.51 -7.18 4.86
C TYR A 88 12.44 -8.43 4.84
N TYR A 89 13.71 -8.28 4.45
CA TYR A 89 14.72 -9.36 4.44
C TYR A 89 15.60 -9.40 5.71
N GLN A 90 15.37 -8.55 6.71
CA GLN A 90 16.05 -8.63 8.00
C GLN A 90 15.11 -9.18 9.07
N GLU A 91 14.72 -10.44 8.92
CA GLU A 91 14.33 -11.24 10.08
C GLU A 91 15.51 -12.07 10.57
N THR A 92 15.95 -11.71 11.78
CA THR A 92 16.70 -12.51 12.76
C THR A 92 18.20 -12.77 12.55
N VAL A 93 19.01 -11.76 12.87
CA VAL A 93 20.17 -12.01 13.74
C VAL A 93 20.07 -11.03 14.91
N PRO A 94 19.97 -11.48 16.17
CA PRO A 94 20.08 -10.58 17.31
C PRO A 94 21.51 -10.06 17.36
N THR A 95 21.73 -8.86 16.83
CA THR A 95 22.96 -8.12 17.06
C THR A 95 22.98 -7.67 18.52
N ILE A 96 23.56 -8.52 19.38
CA ILE A 96 23.94 -8.10 20.73
C ILE A 96 25.08 -7.11 20.56
N ILE A 97 24.76 -5.80 20.59
CA ILE A 97 25.77 -4.76 20.70
C ILE A 97 26.29 -4.78 22.14
N LEU A 98 27.32 -5.57 22.39
CA LEU A 98 28.19 -5.37 23.57
C LEU A 98 29.01 -4.12 23.30
N ALA A 99 28.48 -2.96 23.70
CA ALA A 99 29.27 -1.76 23.82
C ALA A 99 30.23 -1.94 25.01
N SER A 100 31.46 -2.37 24.72
CA SER A 100 32.58 -2.17 25.65
C SER A 100 32.94 -0.68 25.59
N ALA A 101 32.54 0.08 26.60
CA ALA A 101 33.09 1.40 26.87
C ALA A 101 34.58 1.27 27.29
N PRO A 102 35.41 2.29 27.05
CA PRO A 102 36.85 2.27 27.36
C PRO A 102 37.15 2.18 28.86
#